data_AF-A0A818KD99-F1
#
_entry.id   AF-A0A818KD99-F1
#
_cell.length_a   1.000
_cell.length_b   1.000
_cell.length_c   1.000
_cell.angle_alpha   90.00
_cell.angle_beta   90.00
_cell.angle_gamma   90.00
#
_symmetry.space_group_name_H-M   'P 1'
#
loop_
_entity.id
_entity.type
_entity.pdbx_description
1 polymer ?
#
loop_
_entity_poly.entity_id
_entity_poly.type
_entity_poly.pdbx_seq_one_letter_code
_entity_poly.pdbx_strand_id
1 'polypeptide(L)'
;MINIYITHIENNGNEKIREENYELDGTFIYDSFLIAEWLENTYPDAPSLFTGDGKLSCDARPEHIIVGKNYARMIDLGLGASKPEWAVWFDLFFPQLDKLIAGDEHRAYFISDARHGPQGYQKLLALDRQELIRRAKMNVQPLVQVLREHPNEYFQGTHPGQVDYVIFGRYAYCRMLDAKLTKEIWNDQGEELNNWIQRLSQAHDRHAQQIFDSCALID
;
A
#
# COMPACT_ATOMS: atom_id res chain seq x y z
N MET A 1 -22.17 0.74 -5.41
CA MET A 1 -21.26 -0.37 -5.75
C MET A 1 -20.24 0.18 -6.72
N ILE A 2 -19.02 0.43 -6.26
CA ILE A 2 -17.92 0.87 -7.11
C ILE A 2 -17.29 -0.41 -7.66
N ASN A 3 -17.43 -0.65 -8.96
CA ASN A 3 -16.76 -1.76 -9.63
C ASN A 3 -15.35 -1.30 -10.02
N ILE A 4 -14.33 -1.88 -9.38
CA ILE A 4 -12.94 -1.70 -9.76
C ILE A 4 -12.70 -2.60 -10.98
N TYR A 5 -12.50 -2.02 -12.16
CA TYR A 5 -12.17 -2.76 -13.37
C TYR A 5 -10.66 -2.72 -13.60
N ILE A 6 -9.98 -3.85 -13.37
CA ILE A 6 -8.63 -4.06 -13.92
C ILE A 6 -8.82 -4.48 -15.38
N THR A 7 -8.94 -3.52 -16.30
CA THR A 7 -9.00 -3.81 -17.73
C THR A 7 -7.59 -3.96 -18.31
N HIS A 8 -7.29 -5.17 -18.79
CA HIS A 8 -6.19 -5.46 -19.69
C HIS A 8 -6.57 -4.93 -21.08
N ILE A 9 -5.78 -4.00 -21.63
CA ILE A 9 -5.89 -3.54 -23.02
C ILE A 9 -4.55 -3.79 -23.71
N GLU A 10 -4.52 -4.78 -24.61
CA GLU A 10 -3.50 -4.89 -25.65
C GLU A 10 -3.66 -3.75 -26.66
N ASN A 11 -2.59 -2.97 -26.93
CA ASN A 11 -2.02 -2.89 -28.29
C ASN A 11 -0.75 -2.01 -28.37
N ASN A 12 0.27 -2.60 -29.01
CA ASN A 12 1.33 -2.04 -29.84
C ASN A 12 2.01 -0.72 -29.41
N GLY A 13 3.20 -0.87 -28.81
CA GLY A 13 4.36 -0.17 -29.37
C GLY A 13 5.30 0.55 -28.41
N ASN A 14 5.05 0.60 -27.09
CA ASN A 14 6.04 1.05 -26.09
C ASN A 14 5.58 0.65 -24.69
N GLU A 15 6.12 -0.45 -24.16
CA GLU A 15 5.72 -1.06 -22.90
C GLU A 15 6.16 -0.26 -21.67
N LYS A 16 5.17 0.25 -20.92
CA LYS A 16 5.25 0.44 -19.47
C LYS A 16 4.19 -0.46 -18.85
N ILE A 17 4.58 -1.28 -17.88
CA ILE A 17 3.66 -2.12 -17.09
C ILE A 17 2.67 -1.24 -16.34
N ARG A 18 1.38 -1.63 -16.38
CA ARG A 18 0.23 -0.87 -15.88
C ARG A 18 -0.44 -1.62 -14.72
N GLU A 19 -0.69 -0.93 -13.61
CA GLU A 19 -1.51 -1.38 -12.46
C GLU A 19 -2.56 -0.30 -12.12
N GLU A 20 -3.68 -0.73 -11.51
CA GLU A 20 -4.90 0.00 -11.07
C GLU A 20 -5.43 1.10 -12.01
N ASN A 21 -6.52 0.80 -12.73
CA ASN A 21 -7.18 1.74 -13.65
C ASN A 21 -8.59 2.08 -13.17
N TYR A 22 -8.97 3.36 -13.28
CA TYR A 22 -10.37 3.79 -13.30
C TYR A 22 -10.67 4.42 -14.66
N GLU A 23 -11.75 3.99 -15.31
CA GLU A 23 -12.26 4.56 -16.57
C GLU A 23 -13.53 5.36 -16.26
N LEU A 24 -13.51 6.65 -16.57
CA LEU A 24 -14.68 7.54 -16.49
C LEU A 24 -14.80 8.32 -17.80
N ASP A 25 -15.90 8.15 -18.53
CA ASP A 25 -16.18 8.87 -19.78
C ASP A 25 -15.03 8.82 -20.81
N GLY A 26 -14.28 7.70 -20.84
CA GLY A 26 -13.11 7.49 -21.71
C GLY A 26 -11.80 8.11 -21.20
N THR A 27 -11.77 8.70 -20.00
CA THR A 27 -10.55 9.19 -19.33
C THR A 27 -10.02 8.16 -18.34
N PHE A 28 -8.74 7.82 -18.48
CA PHE A 28 -8.04 6.91 -17.58
C PHE A 28 -7.21 7.68 -16.56
N ILE A 29 -7.41 7.39 -15.28
CA ILE A 29 -6.57 7.88 -14.18
C ILE A 29 -5.72 6.73 -13.67
N TYR A 30 -4.42 6.98 -13.59
CA TYR A 30 -3.40 6.08 -13.07
C TYR A 30 -2.75 6.74 -11.85
N ASP A 31 -2.06 5.95 -11.02
CA ASP A 31 -1.46 6.35 -9.74
C ASP A 31 -2.51 6.45 -8.61
N SER A 32 -2.34 5.63 -7.57
CA SER A 32 -3.28 5.52 -6.46
C SER A 32 -3.44 6.83 -5.68
N PHE A 33 -2.42 7.69 -5.66
CA PHE A 33 -2.50 9.00 -5.05
C PHE A 33 -3.35 9.96 -5.91
N LEU A 34 -3.14 9.96 -7.24
CA LEU A 34 -3.96 10.76 -8.16
C LEU A 34 -5.42 10.29 -8.17
N ILE A 35 -5.66 8.99 -8.07
CA ILE A 35 -7.00 8.42 -7.90
C ILE A 35 -7.64 8.95 -6.62
N ALA A 36 -6.93 8.97 -5.48
CA ALA A 36 -7.46 9.51 -4.23
C ALA A 36 -7.78 11.02 -4.35
N GLU A 37 -6.94 11.80 -5.02
CA GLU A 37 -7.23 13.22 -5.27
C GLU A 37 -8.43 13.43 -6.19
N TRP A 38 -8.57 12.57 -7.20
CA TRP A 38 -9.72 12.60 -8.07
C TRP A 38 -11.00 12.22 -7.33
N LEU A 39 -10.98 11.17 -6.50
CA LEU A 39 -12.11 10.75 -5.67
C LEU A 39 -12.57 11.88 -4.73
N GLU A 40 -11.62 12.53 -4.05
CA GLU A 40 -11.88 13.68 -3.17
C GLU A 40 -12.63 14.81 -3.90
N ASN A 41 -12.21 15.12 -5.13
CA ASN A 41 -12.82 16.21 -5.90
C ASN A 41 -14.15 15.79 -6.57
N THR A 42 -14.28 14.53 -6.98
CA THR A 42 -15.41 14.04 -7.79
C THR A 42 -16.60 13.65 -6.95
N TYR A 43 -16.36 13.20 -5.71
CA TYR A 43 -17.41 12.79 -4.78
C TYR A 43 -17.39 13.69 -3.54
N PRO A 44 -17.75 14.99 -3.68
CA PRO A 44 -17.71 15.92 -2.57
C PRO A 44 -18.68 15.53 -1.44
N ASP A 45 -19.76 14.79 -1.77
CA ASP A 45 -20.75 14.28 -0.83
C ASP A 45 -20.36 12.93 -0.20
N ALA A 46 -19.12 12.48 -0.39
CA ALA A 46 -18.54 11.33 0.29
C ALA A 46 -17.57 11.76 1.40
N PRO A 47 -17.27 10.90 2.39
CA PRO A 47 -16.28 11.20 3.42
C PRO A 47 -14.91 11.56 2.81
N SER A 48 -14.28 12.62 3.31
CA SER A 48 -12.96 13.05 2.84
C SER A 48 -11.89 12.00 3.14
N LEU A 49 -11.01 11.76 2.17
CA LEU A 49 -9.84 10.90 2.32
C LEU A 49 -8.69 11.59 3.04
N PHE A 50 -8.73 12.91 3.18
CA PHE A 50 -7.58 13.69 3.65
C PHE A 50 -7.81 14.41 4.98
N THR A 51 -9.03 14.57 5.47
CA THR A 51 -9.25 15.26 6.76
C THR A 51 -9.08 14.36 7.98
N GLY A 52 -9.40 13.07 7.87
CA GLY A 52 -9.38 12.12 8.99
C GLY A 52 -10.45 12.36 10.06
N ASP A 53 -11.43 13.24 9.80
CA ASP A 53 -12.51 13.56 10.75
C ASP A 53 -13.86 12.90 10.41
N GLY A 54 -13.91 12.14 9.31
CA GLY A 54 -15.09 11.40 8.86
C GLY A 54 -16.18 12.26 8.23
N LYS A 55 -15.94 13.57 8.07
CA LYS A 55 -16.89 14.48 7.43
C LYS A 55 -16.83 14.39 5.92
N LEU A 56 -17.88 14.88 5.26
CA LEU A 56 -17.94 14.98 3.81
C LEU A 56 -16.85 15.91 3.30
N SER A 57 -16.32 15.64 2.11
CA SER A 57 -15.31 16.48 1.49
C SER A 57 -15.79 17.91 1.25
N CYS A 58 -17.07 18.11 0.90
CA CYS A 58 -17.66 19.44 0.75
C CYS A 58 -17.73 20.27 2.05
N ASP A 59 -17.74 19.60 3.22
CA ASP A 59 -17.75 20.26 4.53
C ASP A 59 -16.33 20.54 5.06
N ALA A 60 -15.30 20.03 4.38
CA ALA A 60 -13.93 20.12 4.82
C ALA A 60 -13.36 21.53 4.65
N ARG A 61 -12.58 21.96 5.64
CA ARG A 61 -11.77 23.17 5.53
C ARG A 61 -10.58 22.88 4.60
N PRO A 62 -10.31 23.71 3.57
CA PRO A 62 -9.24 23.46 2.60
C PRO A 62 -7.86 23.21 3.23
N GLU A 63 -7.55 23.91 4.32
CA GLU A 63 -6.32 23.74 5.08
C GLU A 63 -6.16 22.34 5.69
N HIS A 64 -7.25 21.70 6.13
CA HIS A 64 -7.19 20.33 6.65
C HIS A 64 -6.90 19.33 5.53
N ILE A 65 -7.52 19.53 4.35
CA ILE A 65 -7.23 18.72 3.16
C ILE A 65 -5.76 18.85 2.78
N ILE A 66 -5.20 20.08 2.74
CA ILE A 66 -3.80 20.31 2.37
C ILE A 66 -2.84 19.63 3.35
N VAL A 67 -3.07 19.77 4.66
CA VAL A 67 -2.25 19.12 5.68
C VAL A 67 -2.31 17.61 5.53
N GLY A 68 -3.51 17.06 5.37
CA GLY A 68 -3.70 15.63 5.20
C GLY A 68 -3.07 15.06 3.92
N LYS A 69 -3.20 15.76 2.79
CA LYS A 69 -2.54 15.41 1.53
C LYS A 69 -1.03 15.41 1.67
N ASN A 70 -0.45 16.43 2.30
CA ASN A 70 1.00 16.50 2.51
C ASN A 70 1.49 15.36 3.40
N TYR A 71 0.73 15.00 4.43
CA TYR A 71 1.07 13.85 5.27
C TYR A 71 1.00 12.54 4.48
N ALA A 72 -0.10 12.31 3.76
CA ALA A 72 -0.26 11.15 2.90
C ALA A 72 0.88 11.04 1.87
N ARG A 73 1.28 12.16 1.26
CA ARG A 73 2.33 12.18 0.24
C ARG A 73 3.71 11.92 0.83
N MET A 74 3.99 12.41 2.03
CA MET A 74 5.24 12.10 2.75
C MET A 74 5.34 10.60 3.02
N ILE A 75 4.24 9.98 3.43
CA ILE A 75 4.20 8.54 3.67
C ILE A 75 4.33 7.76 2.35
N ASP A 76 3.54 8.08 1.34
CA ASP A 76 3.55 7.46 0.01
C ASP A 76 4.93 7.47 -0.65
N LEU A 77 5.61 8.63 -0.66
CA LEU A 77 6.95 8.75 -1.24
C LEU A 77 8.08 8.26 -0.31
N GLY A 78 7.77 8.06 0.97
CA GLY A 78 8.69 7.65 2.02
C GLY A 78 8.44 6.22 2.48
N LEU A 79 7.85 6.05 3.67
CA LEU A 79 7.65 4.75 4.31
C LEU A 79 6.70 3.81 3.56
N GLY A 80 5.86 4.31 2.66
CA GLY A 80 4.99 3.53 1.78
C GLY A 80 5.67 3.13 0.46
N ALA A 81 6.76 3.79 0.07
CA ALA A 81 7.42 3.55 -1.19
C ALA A 81 8.16 2.19 -1.22
N SER A 82 8.36 1.67 -2.42
CA SER A 82 9.23 0.51 -2.68
C SER A 82 10.69 0.90 -2.97
N LYS A 83 11.08 2.12 -2.60
CA LYS A 83 12.42 2.67 -2.83
C LYS A 83 13.35 2.35 -1.66
N PRO A 84 14.51 1.69 -1.89
CA PRO A 84 15.37 1.16 -0.83
C PRO A 84 15.99 2.23 0.07
N GLU A 85 16.00 3.50 -0.37
CA GLU A 85 16.44 4.64 0.44
C GLU A 85 15.52 4.90 1.63
N TRP A 86 14.21 4.63 1.47
CA TRP A 86 13.20 4.91 2.49
C TRP A 86 12.69 3.64 3.16
N ALA A 87 12.42 2.58 2.39
CA ALA A 87 11.89 1.34 2.94
C ALA A 87 12.33 0.09 2.17
N VAL A 88 12.39 -1.03 2.88
CA VAL A 88 12.99 -2.30 2.39
C VAL A 88 11.99 -3.38 2.03
N TRP A 89 10.70 -3.10 2.21
CA TRP A 89 9.92 -3.03 1.00
C TRP A 89 9.77 -4.29 0.13
N PHE A 90 9.77 -3.95 -1.14
CA PHE A 90 9.99 -4.82 -2.26
C PHE A 90 11.18 -5.77 -2.06
N ASP A 91 12.36 -5.26 -1.71
CA ASP A 91 13.60 -6.05 -1.56
C ASP A 91 13.44 -7.26 -0.63
N LEU A 92 12.83 -7.05 0.53
CA LEU A 92 12.65 -8.10 1.54
C LEU A 92 11.71 -9.20 1.08
N PHE A 93 10.66 -8.84 0.32
CA PHE A 93 9.63 -9.78 -0.11
C PHE A 93 9.79 -10.23 -1.57
N PHE A 94 10.83 -9.75 -2.26
CA PHE A 94 11.12 -10.10 -3.64
C PHE A 94 11.22 -11.62 -3.87
N PRO A 95 11.87 -12.43 -3.00
CA PRO A 95 11.92 -13.88 -3.19
C PRO A 95 10.57 -14.59 -3.07
N GLN A 96 9.63 -14.03 -2.30
CA GLN A 96 8.25 -14.55 -2.22
C GLN A 96 7.46 -14.12 -3.46
N LEU A 97 7.58 -12.86 -3.87
CA LEU A 97 6.94 -12.34 -5.07
C LEU A 97 7.38 -13.11 -6.33
N ASP A 98 8.68 -13.39 -6.50
CA ASP A 98 9.25 -14.13 -7.63
C ASP A 98 8.60 -15.51 -7.85
N LYS A 99 8.16 -16.16 -6.76
CA LYS A 99 7.49 -17.47 -6.83
C LYS A 99 6.06 -17.39 -7.33
N LEU A 100 5.42 -16.23 -7.20
CA LEU A 100 4.00 -16.02 -7.51
C LEU A 100 3.76 -15.45 -8.91
N ILE A 101 4.80 -14.93 -9.57
CA ILE A 101 4.68 -14.42 -10.94
C ILE A 101 4.49 -15.60 -11.90
N ALA A 102 3.26 -15.76 -12.37
CA ALA A 102 2.84 -16.75 -13.34
C ALA A 102 2.71 -16.15 -14.76
N GLY A 103 2.73 -17.03 -15.77
CA GLY A 103 2.67 -16.66 -17.18
C GLY A 103 4.05 -16.36 -17.76
N ASP A 104 4.35 -16.96 -18.92
CA ASP A 104 5.69 -16.92 -19.51
C ASP A 104 6.14 -15.49 -19.84
N GLU A 105 5.26 -14.68 -20.41
CA GLU A 105 5.55 -13.29 -20.78
C GLU A 105 5.79 -12.40 -19.55
N HIS A 106 4.89 -12.49 -18.55
CA HIS A 106 5.03 -11.74 -17.31
C HIS A 106 6.28 -12.16 -16.53
N ARG A 107 6.60 -13.46 -16.53
CA ARG A 107 7.82 -13.96 -15.88
C ARG A 107 9.07 -13.47 -16.61
N ALA A 108 9.07 -13.51 -17.95
CA ALA A 108 10.18 -13.03 -18.77
C ALA A 108 10.48 -11.56 -18.51
N TYR A 109 9.45 -10.69 -18.49
CA TYR A 109 9.64 -9.30 -18.11
C TYR A 109 10.06 -9.16 -16.64
N PHE A 110 9.43 -9.89 -15.72
CA PHE A 110 9.70 -9.80 -14.29
C PHE A 110 11.17 -10.05 -13.98
N ILE A 111 11.82 -11.05 -14.59
CA ILE A 111 13.23 -11.34 -14.30
C ILE A 111 14.22 -10.50 -15.14
N SER A 112 13.73 -9.64 -16.03
CA SER A 112 14.55 -8.95 -17.02
C SER A 112 15.34 -7.76 -16.47
N ASP A 113 16.45 -7.46 -17.13
CA ASP A 113 17.22 -6.22 -16.91
C ASP A 113 16.43 -4.97 -17.32
N ALA A 114 15.40 -5.08 -18.17
CA ALA A 114 14.53 -3.96 -18.50
C ALA A 114 13.71 -3.49 -17.28
N ARG A 115 13.32 -4.43 -16.42
CA ARG A 115 12.61 -4.13 -15.18
C ARG A 115 13.54 -3.71 -14.05
N HIS A 116 14.64 -4.42 -13.87
CA HIS A 116 15.49 -4.30 -12.68
C HIS A 116 16.81 -3.57 -12.89
N GLY A 117 17.12 -3.17 -14.14
CA GLY A 117 18.44 -2.71 -14.53
C GLY A 117 19.46 -3.85 -14.64
N PRO A 118 20.69 -3.57 -15.08
CA PRO A 118 21.70 -4.60 -15.36
C PRO A 118 22.02 -5.49 -14.14
N GLN A 119 21.76 -6.80 -14.30
CA GLN A 119 21.90 -7.83 -13.26
C GLN A 119 21.04 -7.57 -12.02
N GLY A 120 19.99 -6.76 -12.14
CA GLY A 120 19.18 -6.32 -11.00
C GLY A 120 18.45 -7.46 -10.30
N TYR A 121 17.92 -8.42 -11.08
CA TYR A 121 17.28 -9.62 -10.55
C TYR A 121 18.20 -10.44 -9.62
N GLN A 122 19.43 -10.71 -10.07
CA GLN A 122 20.43 -11.45 -9.29
C GLN A 122 20.86 -10.67 -8.05
N LYS A 123 21.02 -9.34 -8.16
CA LYS A 123 21.36 -8.48 -7.02
C LYS A 123 20.28 -8.51 -5.94
N LEU A 124 19.00 -8.45 -6.32
CA LEU A 124 17.88 -8.52 -5.38
C LEU A 124 17.85 -9.84 -4.61
N LEU A 125 18.08 -10.97 -5.29
CA LEU A 125 18.15 -12.29 -4.64
C LEU A 125 19.36 -12.47 -3.73
N ALA A 126 20.44 -11.71 -3.95
CA ALA A 126 21.67 -11.77 -3.18
C ALA A 126 21.68 -10.83 -1.95
N LEU A 127 20.64 -10.03 -1.74
CA LEU A 127 20.57 -9.10 -0.61
C LEU A 127 20.55 -9.85 0.74
N ASP A 128 21.17 -9.24 1.76
CA ASP A 128 21.19 -9.79 3.11
C ASP A 128 19.79 -9.71 3.74
N ARG A 129 19.14 -10.87 3.81
CA ARG A 129 17.80 -10.99 4.38
C ARG A 129 17.72 -10.58 5.84
N GLN A 130 18.74 -10.87 6.66
CA GLN A 130 18.71 -10.52 8.08
C GLN A 130 18.76 -9.01 8.28
N GLU A 131 19.61 -8.33 7.50
CA GLU A 131 19.67 -6.87 7.51
C GLU A 131 18.36 -6.25 7.00
N LEU A 132 17.76 -6.80 5.94
CA LEU A 132 16.47 -6.32 5.44
C LEU A 132 15.35 -6.48 6.49
N ILE A 133 15.30 -7.60 7.23
CA ILE A 133 14.33 -7.76 8.34
C ILE A 133 14.57 -6.73 9.44
N ARG A 134 15.84 -6.49 9.81
CA ARG A 134 16.20 -5.50 10.81
C ARG A 134 15.75 -4.09 10.39
N ARG A 135 16.01 -3.70 9.13
CA ARG A 135 15.57 -2.41 8.57
C ARG A 135 14.06 -2.30 8.49
N ALA A 136 13.36 -3.37 8.09
CA ALA A 136 11.91 -3.41 8.06
C ALA A 136 11.29 -3.15 9.45
N LYS A 137 11.84 -3.77 10.51
CA LYS A 137 11.40 -3.49 11.88
C LYS A 137 11.66 -2.05 12.32
N MET A 138 12.76 -1.44 11.87
CA MET A 138 13.03 -0.02 12.12
C MET A 138 12.05 0.89 11.35
N ASN A 139 11.67 0.53 10.12
CA ASN A 139 10.74 1.33 9.31
C ASN A 139 9.36 1.48 9.95
N VAL A 140 8.91 0.51 10.77
CA VAL A 140 7.62 0.62 11.47
C VAL A 140 7.70 1.33 12.82
N GLN A 141 8.89 1.56 13.40
CA GLN A 141 9.00 2.21 14.72
C GLN A 141 8.39 3.61 14.77
N PRO A 142 8.56 4.49 13.76
CA PRO A 142 7.87 5.77 13.74
C PRO A 142 6.35 5.63 13.77
N LEU A 143 5.81 4.60 13.11
CA LEU A 143 4.38 4.31 13.07
C LEU A 143 3.85 3.91 14.46
N VAL A 144 4.59 3.04 15.15
CA VAL A 144 4.29 2.66 16.55
C VAL A 144 4.28 3.90 17.44
N GLN A 145 5.28 4.78 17.32
CA GLN A 145 5.38 5.97 18.16
C GLN A 145 4.22 6.94 17.91
N VAL A 146 3.83 7.18 16.66
CA VAL A 146 2.68 8.05 16.34
C VAL A 146 1.38 7.50 16.93
N LEU A 147 1.11 6.20 16.78
CA LEU A 147 -0.10 5.57 17.33
C LEU A 147 -0.12 5.53 18.86
N ARG A 148 1.05 5.57 19.51
CA ARG A 148 1.15 5.67 20.97
C ARG A 148 0.74 7.04 21.49
N GLU A 149 1.08 8.11 20.78
CA GLU A 149 0.65 9.48 21.11
C GLU A 149 -0.85 9.69 20.87
N HIS A 150 -1.42 8.94 19.93
CA HIS A 150 -2.84 9.03 19.54
C HIS A 150 -3.53 7.64 19.65
N PRO A 151 -3.68 7.10 20.86
CA PRO A 151 -4.23 5.76 21.05
C PRO A 151 -5.67 5.69 20.56
N ASN A 152 -6.01 4.58 19.88
CA ASN A 152 -7.33 4.33 19.28
C ASN A 152 -7.73 5.30 18.15
N GLU A 153 -6.80 6.07 17.60
CA GLU A 153 -6.99 6.84 16.37
C GLU A 153 -6.32 6.15 15.18
N TYR A 154 -6.62 6.64 13.99
CA TYR A 154 -5.93 6.33 12.74
C TYR A 154 -4.79 7.33 12.54
N PHE A 155 -3.91 7.09 11.57
CA PHE A 155 -2.87 8.06 11.26
C PHE A 155 -3.46 9.37 10.74
N GLN A 156 -4.53 9.31 9.94
CA GLN A 156 -5.18 10.52 9.43
C GLN A 156 -5.97 11.28 10.52
N GLY A 157 -6.44 10.60 11.57
CA GLY A 157 -7.27 11.19 12.63
C GLY A 157 -8.24 10.19 13.25
N THR A 158 -9.45 10.63 13.61
CA THR A 158 -10.47 9.76 14.23
C THR A 158 -11.10 8.77 13.24
N HIS A 159 -10.94 9.01 11.95
CA HIS A 159 -11.39 8.15 10.85
C HIS A 159 -10.22 7.85 9.90
N PRO A 160 -10.19 6.67 9.23
CA PRO A 160 -9.10 6.33 8.35
C PRO A 160 -9.12 7.19 7.09
N GLY A 161 -7.94 7.57 6.61
CA GLY A 161 -7.78 8.30 5.35
C GLY A 161 -6.64 7.78 4.50
N GLN A 162 -6.20 8.59 3.54
CA GLN A 162 -5.18 8.19 2.56
C GLN A 162 -3.87 7.76 3.21
N VAL A 163 -3.45 8.40 4.32
CA VAL A 163 -2.26 7.96 5.05
C VAL A 163 -2.41 6.51 5.52
N ASP A 164 -3.56 6.19 6.10
CA ASP A 164 -3.85 4.85 6.62
C ASP A 164 -3.86 3.82 5.51
N TYR A 165 -4.51 4.13 4.39
CA TYR A 165 -4.63 3.20 3.25
C TYR A 165 -3.30 2.92 2.58
N VAL A 166 -2.40 3.91 2.47
CA VAL A 166 -1.04 3.70 1.95
C VAL A 166 -0.24 2.75 2.85
N ILE A 167 -0.24 2.98 4.17
CA ILE A 167 0.49 2.13 5.12
C ILE A 167 -0.12 0.73 5.16
N PHE A 168 -1.45 0.65 5.18
CA PHE A 168 -2.16 -0.62 5.25
C PHE A 168 -2.01 -1.43 3.96
N GLY A 169 -2.00 -0.78 2.80
CA GLY A 169 -1.69 -1.42 1.53
C GLY A 169 -0.31 -2.10 1.56
N ARG A 170 0.69 -1.45 2.17
CA ARG A 170 1.99 -2.10 2.38
C ARG A 170 1.86 -3.27 3.35
N TYR A 171 1.23 -3.11 4.51
CA TYR A 171 1.01 -4.22 5.45
C TYR A 171 0.36 -5.42 4.74
N ALA A 172 -0.71 -5.19 3.97
CA ALA A 172 -1.43 -6.19 3.21
C ALA A 172 -0.52 -6.89 2.19
N TYR A 173 0.27 -6.13 1.42
CA TYR A 173 1.28 -6.67 0.51
C TYR A 173 2.30 -7.58 1.23
N CYS A 174 2.78 -7.19 2.42
CA CYS A 174 3.63 -8.08 3.25
C CYS A 174 2.87 -9.36 3.59
N ARG A 175 1.67 -9.20 4.15
CA ARG A 175 0.85 -10.23 4.79
C ARG A 175 0.45 -11.31 3.79
N MET A 176 0.22 -10.91 2.54
CA MET A 176 -0.11 -11.77 1.41
C MET A 176 1.08 -12.60 0.92
N LEU A 177 2.30 -12.10 1.07
CA LEU A 177 3.51 -12.77 0.59
C LEU A 177 4.18 -13.66 1.66
N ASP A 178 4.15 -13.26 2.93
CA ASP A 178 4.67 -14.05 4.05
C ASP A 178 3.98 -13.63 5.35
N ALA A 179 2.94 -14.38 5.74
CA ALA A 179 2.13 -14.06 6.91
C ALA A 179 2.94 -14.09 8.21
N LYS A 180 3.83 -15.08 8.34
CA LYS A 180 4.62 -15.30 9.55
C LYS A 180 5.63 -14.17 9.73
N LEU A 181 6.39 -13.84 8.68
CA LEU A 181 7.35 -12.76 8.73
C LEU A 181 6.67 -11.40 8.92
N THR A 182 5.52 -11.20 8.29
CA THR A 182 4.74 -9.97 8.45
C THR A 182 4.30 -9.77 9.90
N LYS A 183 3.83 -10.83 10.56
CA LYS A 183 3.49 -10.79 11.98
C LYS A 183 4.70 -10.33 12.82
N GLU A 184 5.88 -10.89 12.55
CA GLU A 184 7.11 -10.52 13.25
C GLU A 184 7.50 -9.04 13.03
N ILE A 185 7.36 -8.53 11.81
CA ILE A 185 7.79 -7.17 11.43
C ILE A 185 6.77 -6.10 11.80
N TRP A 186 5.48 -6.43 11.82
CA TRP A 186 4.41 -5.45 12.02
C TRP A 186 3.68 -5.68 13.34
N ASN A 187 2.94 -6.79 13.45
CA ASN A 187 2.05 -7.06 14.58
C ASN A 187 2.81 -7.16 15.92
N ASP A 188 4.01 -7.72 15.91
CA ASP A 188 4.80 -7.98 17.12
C ASP A 188 5.64 -6.77 17.57
N GLN A 189 5.54 -5.63 16.88
CA GLN A 189 6.32 -4.42 17.21
C GLN A 189 5.64 -3.50 18.23
N GLY A 190 4.34 -3.68 18.48
CA GLY A 190 3.59 -2.90 19.48
C GLY A 190 2.10 -3.18 19.41
N GLU A 191 1.42 -3.14 20.56
CA GLU A 191 -0.03 -3.35 20.64
C GLU A 191 -0.80 -2.27 19.86
N GLU A 192 -0.29 -1.04 19.84
CA GLU A 192 -0.90 0.11 19.18
C GLU A 192 -0.98 -0.11 17.65
N LEU A 193 0.14 -0.55 17.05
CA LEU A 193 0.20 -0.87 15.63
C LEU A 193 -0.65 -2.10 15.30
N ASN A 194 -0.62 -3.13 16.14
CA ASN A 194 -1.48 -4.30 15.96
C ASN A 194 -2.97 -3.93 16.04
N ASN A 195 -3.38 -3.09 16.98
CA ASN A 195 -4.76 -2.64 17.12
C ASN A 195 -5.22 -1.79 15.93
N TRP A 196 -4.34 -0.95 15.38
CA TRP A 196 -4.59 -0.21 14.14
C TRP A 196 -4.76 -1.17 12.95
N ILE A 197 -3.87 -2.17 12.78
CA ILE A 197 -3.99 -3.22 11.75
C ILE A 197 -5.34 -3.95 11.86
N GLN A 198 -5.71 -4.35 13.07
CA GLN A 198 -6.97 -5.06 13.30
C GLN A 198 -8.17 -4.20 12.93
N ARG A 199 -8.20 -2.92 13.34
CA ARG A 199 -9.29 -2.00 13.00
C ARG A 199 -9.48 -1.87 11.49
N LEU A 200 -8.40 -1.62 10.73
CA LEU A 200 -8.49 -1.53 9.27
C LEU A 200 -8.82 -2.86 8.60
N SER A 201 -8.34 -3.99 9.13
CA SER A 201 -8.68 -5.31 8.59
C SER A 201 -10.17 -5.63 8.72
N GLN A 202 -10.82 -5.13 9.78
CA GLN A 202 -12.26 -5.29 10.02
C GLN A 202 -13.12 -4.19 9.37
N ALA A 203 -12.52 -3.11 8.85
CA ALA A 203 -13.23 -2.04 8.17
C ALA A 203 -13.85 -2.51 6.84
N HIS A 204 -14.77 -1.71 6.28
CA HIS A 204 -15.36 -1.91 4.95
C HIS A 204 -15.88 -3.35 4.75
N ASP A 205 -16.81 -3.76 5.61
CA ASP A 205 -17.40 -5.11 5.63
C ASP A 205 -16.36 -6.24 5.74
N ARG A 206 -15.22 -5.95 6.40
CA ARG A 206 -14.13 -6.88 6.64
C ARG A 206 -13.48 -7.39 5.34
N HIS A 207 -13.53 -6.61 4.27
CA HIS A 207 -13.05 -7.02 2.95
C HIS A 207 -11.59 -7.51 2.98
N ALA A 208 -10.69 -6.76 3.64
CA ALA A 208 -9.29 -7.15 3.78
C ALA A 208 -9.13 -8.45 4.58
N GLN A 209 -9.86 -8.61 5.69
CA GLN A 209 -9.82 -9.84 6.48
C GLN A 209 -10.27 -11.06 5.68
N GLN A 210 -11.33 -10.94 4.87
CA GLN A 210 -11.82 -12.02 4.03
C GLN A 210 -10.75 -12.49 3.03
N ILE A 211 -9.99 -11.54 2.44
CA ILE A 211 -8.85 -11.87 1.58
C ILE A 211 -7.77 -12.60 2.38
N PHE A 212 -7.37 -12.07 3.54
CA PHE A 212 -6.33 -12.71 4.37
C PHE A 212 -6.70 -14.12 4.83
N ASP A 213 -7.99 -14.36 5.13
CA ASP A 213 -8.50 -15.67 5.53
C ASP A 213 -8.49 -16.66 4.35
N SER A 214 -8.81 -16.19 3.14
CA SER A 214 -8.80 -17.03 1.94
C SER A 214 -7.41 -17.55 1.57
N CYS A 215 -6.36 -16.78 1.85
CA CYS A 215 -4.98 -17.16 1.56
C CYS A 215 -4.35 -18.04 2.64
N ALA A 216 -4.83 -17.97 3.89
CA ALA A 216 -4.39 -18.85 4.97
C ALA A 216 -4.81 -20.32 4.78
N LEU A 217 -5.68 -20.62 3.81
CA LEU A 217 -6.12 -21.97 3.47
C LEU A 217 -5.23 -22.67 2.41
N ILE A 218 -4.17 -22.00 1.95
CA ILE A 218 -3.26 -22.50 0.89
C ILE A 218 -1.92 -22.98 1.47
N ASP A 219 -1.64 -22.74 2.75
CA ASP A 219 -0.50 -23.27 3.51
C ASP A 219 -0.88 -24.55 4.29
#